data_AF-A0A972HSI6-F1
#
_entry.id   AF-A0A972HSI6-F1
#
_cell.length_a   1.000
_cell.length_b   1.000
_cell.length_c   1.000
_cell.angle_alpha   90.00
_cell.angle_beta   90.00
_cell.angle_gamma   90.00
#
_symmetry.space_group_name_H-M   'P 1'
#
loop_
_entity.id
_entity.type
_entity.pdbx_description
1 polymer ?
#
loop_
_entity_poly.entity_id
_entity_poly.type
_entity_poly.pdbx_seq_one_letter_code
_entity_poly.pdbx_strand_id
1 'polypeptide(L)'
;MQSGKRIFLLLGILWAIGYAQSIEFERAVARVDSLFKTYRYSAAQVIVDSLLRSHPEHPRVLIQAAILELSRFQPDPAIAYLEKAMKQDPQNAEVYFRLGNAYSIKINQGGFFSKMKSARKMKEYWEKALEKDPNYVDAMVALYNYYQMAPSIAGGDKEKAAELLTRIRQLAPEYEYYLLATQYHREKNDERAVEMLQRSIQTYPEFKPAYLTLAYIWIQKEKLDEAEKLLTQLLALDPQNIHALDELGEIYLQREDYAAACYHFRKALDIHPYYVQARYHLGMCLKRKGDVEEARKTFQFILDHFPKHPLAKRAKTELKN
;
A
#
# COMPACT_ATOMS: atom_id res chain seq x y z
N MET A 1 -4.32 58.06 23.67
CA MET A 1 -4.34 56.76 24.41
C MET A 1 -5.32 55.72 23.89
N GLN A 2 -6.45 56.06 23.26
CA GLN A 2 -7.42 55.06 22.75
C GLN A 2 -6.98 54.33 21.45
N SER A 3 -6.15 54.96 20.61
CA SER A 3 -5.66 54.37 19.35
C SER A 3 -4.74 53.18 19.57
N GLY A 4 -3.82 53.24 20.54
CA GLY A 4 -2.90 52.14 20.86
C GLY A 4 -3.61 50.87 21.33
N LYS A 5 -4.64 50.99 22.19
CA LYS A 5 -5.41 49.84 22.69
C LYS A 5 -6.15 49.09 21.57
N ARG A 6 -6.61 49.79 20.52
CA ARG A 6 -7.27 49.17 19.36
C ARG A 6 -6.29 48.37 18.50
N ILE A 7 -5.05 48.84 18.34
CA ILE A 7 -4.01 48.14 17.57
C ILE A 7 -3.60 46.83 18.27
N PHE A 8 -3.41 46.85 19.59
CA PHE A 8 -3.09 45.62 20.33
C PHE A 8 -4.22 44.59 20.32
N LEU A 9 -5.48 45.04 20.38
CA LEU A 9 -6.64 44.15 20.27
C LEU A 9 -6.71 43.50 18.87
N LEU A 10 -6.48 44.27 17.80
CA LEU A 10 -6.46 43.77 16.42
C LEU A 10 -5.31 42.77 16.19
N LEU A 11 -4.12 43.05 16.71
CA LEU A 11 -2.97 42.12 16.64
C LEU A 11 -3.25 40.82 17.41
N GLY A 12 -3.87 40.91 18.59
CA GLY A 12 -4.28 39.73 19.36
C GLY A 12 -5.33 38.87 18.64
N ILE A 13 -6.30 39.50 17.99
CA ILE A 13 -7.31 38.80 17.17
C ILE A 13 -6.67 38.13 15.95
N LEU A 14 -5.79 38.83 15.23
CA LEU A 14 -5.09 38.26 14.06
C LEU A 14 -4.20 37.08 14.47
N TRP A 15 -3.51 37.18 15.61
CA TRP A 15 -2.72 36.07 16.16
C TRP A 15 -3.60 34.88 16.56
N ALA A 16 -4.73 35.12 17.22
CA ALA A 16 -5.67 34.07 17.60
C ALA A 16 -6.31 33.39 16.37
N ILE A 17 -6.64 34.15 15.32
CA ILE A 17 -7.16 33.61 14.05
C ILE A 17 -6.09 32.75 13.37
N GLY A 18 -4.84 33.24 13.26
CA GLY A 18 -3.75 32.46 12.68
C GLY A 18 -3.47 31.17 13.46
N TYR A 19 -3.52 31.25 14.79
CA TYR A 19 -3.37 30.08 15.66
C TYR A 19 -4.51 29.07 15.48
N ALA A 20 -5.76 29.52 15.44
CA ALA A 20 -6.91 28.65 15.18
C ALA A 20 -6.82 27.97 13.80
N GLN A 21 -6.43 28.71 12.75
CA GLN A 21 -6.22 28.17 11.42
C GLN A 21 -5.12 27.10 11.39
N SER A 22 -4.03 27.29 12.15
CA SER A 22 -2.97 26.29 12.26
C SER A 22 -3.44 24.98 12.93
N ILE A 23 -4.29 25.08 13.96
CA ILE A 23 -4.88 23.91 14.63
C ILE A 23 -5.83 23.17 13.70
N GLU A 24 -6.67 23.88 12.97
CA GLU A 24 -7.61 23.28 12.01
C GLU A 24 -6.87 22.56 10.89
N PHE A 25 -5.79 23.17 10.38
CA PHE A 25 -4.91 22.55 9.40
C PHE A 25 -4.32 21.23 9.92
N GLU A 26 -3.68 21.25 11.09
CA GLU A 26 -3.06 20.04 11.66
C GLU A 26 -4.08 18.93 11.94
N ARG A 27 -5.28 19.29 12.40
CA ARG A 27 -6.38 18.33 12.58
C ARG A 27 -6.83 17.72 11.25
N ALA A 28 -6.94 18.52 10.20
CA ALA A 28 -7.34 18.04 8.88
C ALA A 28 -6.29 17.08 8.29
N VAL A 29 -5.01 17.44 8.39
CA VAL A 29 -3.90 16.58 7.93
C VAL A 29 -3.87 15.26 8.73
N ALA A 30 -3.94 15.31 10.06
CA ALA A 30 -3.97 14.11 10.89
C ALA A 30 -5.20 13.22 10.61
N ARG A 31 -6.34 13.82 10.31
CA ARG A 31 -7.55 13.08 9.91
C ARG A 31 -7.33 12.34 8.59
N VAL A 32 -6.68 12.96 7.61
CA VAL A 32 -6.31 12.29 6.35
C VAL A 32 -5.38 11.11 6.62
N ASP A 33 -4.36 11.29 7.46
CA ASP A 33 -3.43 10.22 7.82
C ASP A 33 -4.15 9.02 8.47
N SER A 34 -5.12 9.28 9.34
CA SER A 34 -5.99 8.25 9.93
C SER A 34 -6.87 7.54 8.89
N LEU A 35 -7.41 8.28 7.92
CA LEU A 35 -8.22 7.71 6.84
C LEU A 35 -7.38 6.82 5.90
N PHE A 36 -6.13 7.17 5.62
CA PHE A 36 -5.23 6.31 4.84
C PHE A 36 -4.91 5.00 5.56
N LYS A 37 -4.69 5.04 6.88
CA LYS A 37 -4.47 3.82 7.68
C LYS A 37 -5.67 2.85 7.65
N THR A 38 -6.87 3.36 7.35
CA THR A 38 -8.11 2.58 7.26
C THR A 38 -8.62 2.43 5.83
N TYR A 39 -7.78 2.72 4.83
CA TYR A 39 -8.10 2.63 3.40
C TYR A 39 -9.31 3.48 2.92
N ARG A 40 -9.70 4.48 3.70
CA ARG A 40 -10.84 5.38 3.42
C ARG A 40 -10.47 6.50 2.45
N TYR A 41 -9.91 6.13 1.30
CA TYR A 41 -9.38 7.07 0.29
C TYR A 41 -10.42 8.06 -0.25
N SER A 42 -11.67 7.65 -0.43
CA SER A 42 -12.73 8.57 -0.89
C SER A 42 -13.04 9.68 0.12
N ALA A 43 -13.02 9.35 1.41
CA ALA A 43 -13.20 10.36 2.46
C ALA A 43 -11.95 11.24 2.60
N ALA A 44 -10.76 10.66 2.45
CA ALA A 44 -9.51 11.39 2.45
C ALA A 44 -9.43 12.39 1.28
N GLN A 45 -9.89 12.01 0.09
CA GLN A 45 -9.90 12.86 -1.10
C GLN A 45 -10.58 14.21 -0.85
N VAL A 46 -11.78 14.20 -0.25
CA VAL A 46 -12.54 15.42 0.02
C VAL A 46 -11.73 16.41 0.87
N ILE A 47 -11.02 15.89 1.87
CA ILE A 47 -10.19 16.70 2.76
C ILE A 47 -8.93 17.16 2.04
N VAL A 48 -8.25 16.27 1.31
CA VAL A 48 -7.05 16.60 0.54
C VAL A 48 -7.32 17.65 -0.52
N ASP A 49 -8.47 17.61 -1.22
CA ASP A 49 -8.86 18.64 -2.19
C ASP A 49 -9.07 20.02 -1.54
N SER A 50 -9.58 20.04 -0.31
CA SER A 50 -9.68 21.27 0.48
C SER A 50 -8.31 21.77 0.92
N LEU A 51 -7.43 20.86 1.36
CA LEU A 51 -6.07 21.19 1.78
C LEU A 51 -5.22 21.68 0.60
N LEU A 52 -5.31 21.07 -0.58
CA LEU A 52 -4.59 21.50 -1.78
C LEU A 52 -5.02 22.89 -2.25
N ARG A 53 -6.30 23.26 -2.11
CA ARG A 53 -6.77 24.60 -2.45
C ARG A 53 -6.26 25.68 -1.49
N SER A 54 -6.16 25.35 -0.21
CA SER A 54 -5.72 26.30 0.83
C SER A 54 -4.20 26.35 1.00
N HIS A 55 -3.51 25.22 0.78
CA HIS A 55 -2.08 25.01 1.02
C HIS A 55 -1.43 24.22 -0.13
N PRO A 56 -1.47 24.73 -1.38
CA PRO A 56 -1.11 23.98 -2.59
C PRO A 56 0.34 23.50 -2.65
N GLU A 57 1.23 24.14 -1.88
CA GLU A 57 2.66 23.84 -1.87
C GLU A 57 3.13 23.28 -0.52
N HIS A 58 2.23 22.95 0.41
CA HIS A 58 2.63 22.38 1.70
C HIS A 58 3.07 20.91 1.55
N PRO A 59 4.28 20.53 2.02
CA PRO A 59 4.86 19.21 1.74
C PRO A 59 3.98 18.04 2.19
N ARG A 60 3.41 18.09 3.40
CA ARG A 60 2.49 17.03 3.89
C ARG A 60 1.24 16.90 3.01
N VAL A 61 0.68 18.01 2.52
CA VAL A 61 -0.52 17.98 1.67
C VAL A 61 -0.19 17.38 0.30
N LEU A 62 0.96 17.76 -0.27
CA LEU A 62 1.47 17.18 -1.50
C LEU A 62 1.73 15.67 -1.37
N ILE A 63 2.30 15.21 -0.25
CA ILE A 63 2.47 13.78 0.04
C ILE A 63 1.11 13.07 0.10
N GLN A 64 0.13 13.65 0.81
CA GLN A 64 -1.22 13.07 0.90
C GLN A 64 -1.93 12.99 -0.46
N ALA A 65 -1.77 14.02 -1.30
CA ALA A 65 -2.24 14.00 -2.68
C ALA A 65 -1.57 12.88 -3.50
N ALA A 66 -0.26 12.71 -3.36
CA ALA A 66 0.46 11.62 -4.01
C ALA A 66 -0.04 10.24 -3.55
N ILE A 67 -0.33 10.04 -2.27
CA ILE A 67 -0.88 8.77 -1.75
C ILE A 67 -2.21 8.44 -2.42
N LEU A 68 -3.10 9.42 -2.59
CA LEU A 68 -4.37 9.24 -3.29
C LEU A 68 -4.16 8.80 -4.74
N GLU A 69 -3.25 9.44 -5.46
CA GLU A 69 -2.93 9.09 -6.85
C GLU A 69 -2.29 7.68 -6.95
N LEU A 70 -1.41 7.31 -6.02
CA LEU A 70 -0.85 5.96 -5.94
C LEU A 70 -1.92 4.90 -5.64
N SER A 71 -2.88 5.19 -4.76
CA SER A 71 -4.02 4.29 -4.49
C SER A 71 -4.89 4.05 -5.73
N ARG A 72 -4.84 4.96 -6.71
CA ARG A 72 -5.54 4.87 -8.00
C ARG A 72 -4.67 4.28 -9.11
N PHE A 73 -3.47 3.81 -8.80
CA PHE A 73 -2.50 3.31 -9.78
C PHE A 73 -2.10 4.38 -10.82
N GLN A 74 -2.08 5.66 -10.41
CA GLN A 74 -1.67 6.82 -11.22
C GLN A 74 -0.30 7.33 -10.78
N PRO A 75 0.81 6.72 -11.24
CA PRO A 75 2.14 7.09 -10.77
C PRO A 75 2.61 8.46 -11.26
N ASP A 76 2.19 8.91 -12.45
CA ASP A 76 2.69 10.18 -13.01
C ASP A 76 2.19 11.42 -12.22
N PRO A 77 0.90 11.57 -11.89
CA PRO A 77 0.44 12.62 -10.98
C PRO A 77 1.08 12.52 -9.60
N ALA A 78 1.21 11.30 -9.05
CA ALA A 78 1.86 11.08 -7.76
C ALA A 78 3.31 11.58 -7.75
N ILE A 79 4.09 11.25 -8.79
CA ILE A 79 5.48 11.71 -8.93
C ILE A 79 5.53 13.23 -8.97
N ALA A 80 4.63 13.90 -9.71
CA ALA A 80 4.60 15.35 -9.77
C ALA A 80 4.38 16.01 -8.40
N TYR A 81 3.45 15.48 -7.60
CA TYR A 81 3.25 15.96 -6.22
C TYR A 81 4.45 15.69 -5.32
N LEU A 82 5.05 14.50 -5.41
CA LEU A 82 6.22 14.14 -4.60
C LEU A 82 7.47 14.93 -4.99
N GLU A 83 7.68 15.24 -6.26
CA GLU A 83 8.78 16.09 -6.71
C GLU A 83 8.64 17.52 -6.20
N LYS A 84 7.40 18.04 -6.10
CA LYS A 84 7.14 19.31 -5.42
C LYS A 84 7.43 19.20 -3.92
N ALA A 85 6.93 18.16 -3.24
CA ALA A 85 7.16 17.95 -1.81
C ALA A 85 8.66 17.84 -1.49
N MET A 86 9.42 17.15 -2.33
CA MET A 86 10.88 16.98 -2.23
C MET A 86 11.62 18.32 -2.32
N LYS A 87 11.12 19.29 -3.11
CA LYS A 87 11.72 20.62 -3.19
C LYS A 87 11.46 21.43 -1.92
N GLN A 88 10.31 21.26 -1.31
CA GLN A 88 9.92 21.96 -0.08
C GLN A 88 10.62 21.39 1.15
N ASP A 89 10.80 20.07 1.19
CA ASP A 89 11.50 19.37 2.29
C ASP A 89 12.47 18.30 1.74
N PRO A 90 13.69 18.70 1.36
CA PRO A 90 14.68 17.79 0.80
C PRO A 90 15.28 16.78 1.80
N GLN A 91 14.93 16.85 3.09
CA GLN A 91 15.42 15.91 4.11
C GLN A 91 14.37 14.86 4.48
N ASN A 92 13.16 14.96 3.94
CA ASN A 92 12.09 14.01 4.24
C ASN A 92 12.28 12.67 3.52
N ALA A 93 12.75 11.66 4.25
CA ALA A 93 12.96 10.30 3.74
C ALA A 93 11.69 9.66 3.14
N GLU A 94 10.51 9.97 3.69
CA GLU A 94 9.22 9.43 3.22
C GLU A 94 8.96 9.84 1.77
N VAL A 95 9.30 11.08 1.38
CA VAL A 95 9.11 11.56 0.00
C VAL A 95 9.93 10.73 -0.99
N TYR A 96 11.19 10.47 -0.66
CA TYR A 96 12.06 9.62 -1.47
C TYR A 96 11.54 8.19 -1.53
N PHE A 97 11.12 7.62 -0.39
CA PHE A 97 10.55 6.27 -0.36
C PHE A 97 9.30 6.15 -1.25
N ARG A 98 8.39 7.13 -1.16
CA ARG A 98 7.17 7.18 -1.98
C ARG A 98 7.46 7.41 -3.45
N LEU A 99 8.49 8.19 -3.81
CA LEU A 99 8.95 8.30 -5.20
C LEU A 99 9.40 6.93 -5.71
N GLY A 100 10.17 6.19 -4.92
CA GLY A 100 10.54 4.81 -5.22
C GLY A 100 9.31 3.94 -5.52
N ASN A 101 8.31 3.98 -4.64
CA ASN A 101 7.04 3.24 -4.82
C ASN A 101 6.26 3.69 -6.07
N ALA A 102 6.26 4.98 -6.41
CA ALA A 102 5.62 5.46 -7.63
C ALA A 102 6.30 4.92 -8.89
N TYR A 103 7.64 4.89 -8.90
CA TYR A 103 8.39 4.28 -9.99
C TYR A 103 8.23 2.76 -10.06
N SER A 104 8.01 2.07 -8.94
CA SER A 104 7.72 0.63 -8.94
C SER A 104 6.41 0.32 -9.68
N ILE A 105 5.36 1.14 -9.49
CA ILE A 105 4.11 1.05 -10.26
C ILE A 105 4.37 1.30 -11.76
N LYS A 106 5.21 2.28 -12.08
CA LYS A 106 5.52 2.66 -13.47
C LYS A 106 6.25 1.57 -14.25
N ILE A 107 7.00 0.68 -13.59
CA ILE A 107 7.62 -0.50 -14.22
C ILE A 107 6.57 -1.34 -14.96
N ASN A 108 5.36 -1.45 -14.43
CA ASN A 108 4.31 -2.27 -15.03
C ASN A 108 3.49 -1.55 -16.11
N GLN A 109 3.71 -0.25 -16.33
CA GLN A 109 2.94 0.57 -17.28
C GLN A 109 3.69 0.95 -18.56
N GLY A 110 4.99 0.64 -18.67
CA GLY A 110 5.85 1.04 -19.79
C GLY A 110 6.37 -0.11 -20.66
N GLY A 111 6.84 0.24 -21.86
CA GLY A 111 7.65 -0.67 -22.70
C GLY A 111 9.03 -0.94 -22.08
N PHE A 112 9.77 -1.92 -22.64
CA PHE A 112 11.03 -2.44 -22.07
C PHE A 112 12.00 -1.37 -21.55
N PHE A 113 12.35 -0.36 -22.36
CA PHE A 113 13.25 0.73 -21.96
C PHE A 113 12.70 1.58 -20.81
N SER A 114 11.39 1.84 -20.81
CA SER A 114 10.73 2.57 -19.71
C SER A 114 10.75 1.77 -18.42
N LYS A 115 10.63 0.43 -18.50
CA LYS A 115 10.74 -0.46 -17.32
C LYS A 115 12.13 -0.36 -16.70
N MET A 116 13.19 -0.49 -17.50
CA MET A 116 14.57 -0.39 -17.03
C MET A 116 14.86 0.98 -16.38
N LYS A 117 14.43 2.07 -17.02
CA LYS A 117 14.57 3.42 -16.46
C LYS A 117 13.81 3.58 -15.14
N SER A 118 12.60 3.04 -15.06
CA SER A 118 11.77 3.12 -13.84
C SER A 118 12.33 2.27 -12.71
N ALA A 119 12.85 1.07 -13.00
CA ALA A 119 13.51 0.22 -12.02
C ALA A 119 14.77 0.87 -11.44
N ARG A 120 15.58 1.52 -12.28
CA ARG A 120 16.76 2.28 -11.82
C ARG A 120 16.36 3.42 -10.89
N LYS A 121 15.36 4.23 -11.29
CA LYS A 121 14.86 5.33 -10.45
C LYS A 121 14.23 4.83 -9.16
N MET A 122 13.45 3.75 -9.20
CA MET A 122 12.86 3.12 -8.01
C MET A 122 13.92 2.81 -6.96
N LYS A 123 14.99 2.10 -7.37
CA LYS A 123 16.11 1.78 -6.49
C LYS A 123 16.81 3.03 -5.98
N GLU A 124 17.14 3.96 -6.87
CA GLU A 124 17.83 5.22 -6.51
C GLU A 124 17.06 6.01 -5.46
N TYR A 125 15.73 6.10 -5.58
CA TYR A 125 14.90 6.81 -4.62
C TYR A 125 14.77 6.08 -3.29
N TRP A 126 14.72 4.75 -3.26
CA TRP A 126 14.80 4.01 -2.00
C TRP A 126 16.17 4.12 -1.33
N GLU A 127 17.27 4.11 -2.09
CA GLU A 127 18.63 4.37 -1.58
C GLU A 127 18.70 5.77 -0.95
N LYS A 128 18.19 6.79 -1.65
CA LYS A 128 18.10 8.16 -1.13
C LYS A 128 17.25 8.27 0.14
N ALA A 129 16.18 7.49 0.26
CA ALA A 129 15.39 7.47 1.49
C ALA A 129 16.25 7.04 2.70
N LEU A 130 17.10 6.01 2.52
CA LEU A 130 18.06 5.59 3.55
C LEU A 130 19.23 6.55 3.76
N GLU A 131 19.61 7.32 2.74
CA GLU A 131 20.58 8.42 2.92
C GLU A 131 20.00 9.53 3.81
N LYS A 132 18.69 9.80 3.71
CA LYS A 132 18.01 10.83 4.50
C LYS A 132 17.70 10.37 5.92
N ASP A 133 17.23 9.14 6.06
CA ASP A 133 17.01 8.50 7.34
C ASP A 133 17.56 7.07 7.28
N PRO A 134 18.76 6.83 7.84
CA PRO A 134 19.35 5.50 7.88
C PRO A 134 18.46 4.46 8.56
N ASN A 135 17.56 4.86 9.47
CA ASN A 135 16.70 3.95 10.22
C ASN A 135 15.32 3.77 9.60
N TYR A 136 15.10 4.23 8.36
CA TYR A 136 13.82 4.14 7.68
C TYR A 136 13.50 2.70 7.22
N VAL A 137 12.92 1.92 8.14
CA VAL A 137 12.68 0.47 8.01
C VAL A 137 11.98 0.09 6.70
N ASP A 138 10.96 0.85 6.27
CA ASP A 138 10.22 0.55 5.04
C ASP A 138 11.12 0.57 3.78
N ALA A 139 12.07 1.52 3.70
CA ALA A 139 13.03 1.56 2.60
C ALA A 139 14.08 0.45 2.73
N MET A 140 14.47 0.08 3.95
CA MET A 140 15.36 -1.06 4.18
C MET A 140 14.72 -2.36 3.71
N VAL A 141 13.45 -2.60 4.04
CA VAL A 141 12.69 -3.77 3.61
C VAL A 141 12.52 -3.79 2.08
N ALA A 142 12.18 -2.64 1.48
CA ALA A 142 12.05 -2.54 0.02
C ALA A 142 13.39 -2.82 -0.70
N LEU A 143 14.49 -2.24 -0.21
CA LEU A 143 15.83 -2.48 -0.77
C LEU A 143 16.34 -3.89 -0.51
N TYR A 144 16.09 -4.47 0.66
CA TYR A 144 16.40 -5.87 0.94
C TYR A 144 15.75 -6.76 -0.13
N ASN A 145 14.44 -6.61 -0.35
CA ASN A 145 13.72 -7.40 -1.35
C ASN A 145 14.26 -7.14 -2.77
N TYR A 146 14.52 -5.87 -3.11
CA TYR A 146 15.10 -5.52 -4.40
C TYR A 146 16.46 -6.17 -4.63
N TYR A 147 17.38 -6.03 -3.68
CA TYR A 147 18.73 -6.57 -3.78
C TYR A 147 18.76 -8.10 -3.84
N GLN A 148 17.78 -8.76 -3.20
CA GLN A 148 17.62 -10.21 -3.29
C GLN A 148 17.03 -10.67 -4.62
N MET A 149 16.14 -9.89 -5.24
CA MET A 149 15.36 -10.32 -6.40
C MET A 149 15.96 -9.87 -7.74
N ALA A 150 16.56 -8.69 -7.79
CA ALA A 150 17.11 -8.15 -9.02
C ALA A 150 18.33 -8.98 -9.48
N PRO A 151 18.50 -9.22 -10.79
CA PRO A 151 19.77 -9.71 -11.30
C PRO A 151 20.92 -8.76 -10.96
N SER A 152 22.15 -9.27 -10.84
CA SER A 152 23.33 -8.42 -10.56
C SER A 152 23.50 -7.28 -11.57
N ILE A 153 23.20 -7.53 -12.85
CA ILE A 153 23.23 -6.49 -13.90
C ILE A 153 22.19 -5.39 -13.72
N ALA A 154 21.12 -5.66 -12.99
CA ALA A 154 20.09 -4.70 -12.66
C ALA A 154 20.35 -4.01 -11.32
N GLY A 155 21.42 -4.37 -10.59
CA GLY A 155 21.77 -3.82 -9.29
C GLY A 155 21.35 -4.70 -8.11
N GLY A 156 21.04 -5.98 -8.33
CA GLY A 156 20.91 -6.96 -7.25
C GLY A 156 22.23 -7.21 -6.55
N ASP A 157 22.19 -7.36 -5.22
CA ASP A 157 23.38 -7.37 -4.38
C ASP A 157 23.09 -8.11 -3.06
N LYS A 158 23.42 -9.41 -3.03
CA LYS A 158 23.13 -10.26 -1.87
C LYS A 158 23.89 -9.84 -0.60
N GLU A 159 25.04 -9.19 -0.76
CA GLU A 159 25.83 -8.70 0.38
C GLU A 159 25.12 -7.52 1.03
N LYS A 160 24.70 -6.53 0.23
CA LYS A 160 23.87 -5.41 0.73
C LYS A 160 22.56 -5.89 1.33
N ALA A 161 21.93 -6.91 0.77
CA ALA A 161 20.74 -7.51 1.37
C ALA A 161 21.04 -8.10 2.76
N ALA A 162 22.14 -8.82 2.93
CA ALA A 162 22.54 -9.37 4.23
C ALA A 162 22.87 -8.28 5.27
N GLU A 163 23.52 -7.18 4.85
CA GLU A 163 23.76 -6.00 5.68
C GLU A 163 22.44 -5.36 6.14
N LEU A 164 21.49 -5.15 5.21
CA LEU A 164 20.18 -4.60 5.54
C LEU A 164 19.41 -5.51 6.48
N LEU A 165 19.44 -6.83 6.29
CA LEU A 165 18.80 -7.78 7.20
C LEU A 165 19.37 -7.69 8.62
N THR A 166 20.68 -7.53 8.76
CA THR A 166 21.34 -7.36 10.07
C THR A 166 20.84 -6.10 10.77
N ARG A 167 20.71 -5.00 10.03
CA ARG A 167 20.19 -3.73 10.56
C ARG A 167 18.68 -3.81 10.87
N ILE A 168 17.89 -4.48 10.03
CA ILE A 168 16.45 -4.71 10.27
C ILE A 168 16.26 -5.54 11.54
N ARG A 169 17.07 -6.59 11.77
CA ARG A 169 17.05 -7.36 13.02
C ARG A 169 17.24 -6.48 14.26
N GLN A 170 17.99 -5.39 14.17
CA GLN A 170 18.22 -4.49 15.30
C GLN A 170 17.07 -3.48 15.50
N LEU A 171 16.51 -2.97 14.39
CA LEU A 171 15.53 -1.87 14.42
C LEU A 171 14.07 -2.34 14.45
N ALA A 172 13.78 -3.45 13.77
CA ALA A 172 12.45 -4.01 13.56
C ALA A 172 12.54 -5.55 13.51
N PRO A 173 12.90 -6.20 14.64
CA PRO A 173 13.18 -7.62 14.70
C PRO A 173 11.99 -8.51 14.29
N GLU A 174 10.76 -7.99 14.33
CA GLU A 174 9.56 -8.65 13.86
C GLU A 174 9.58 -8.98 12.36
N TYR A 175 10.33 -8.20 11.56
CA TYR A 175 10.50 -8.44 10.12
C TYR A 175 11.49 -9.56 9.82
N GLU A 176 12.40 -9.93 10.73
CA GLU A 176 13.52 -10.82 10.41
C GLU A 176 13.04 -12.17 9.89
N TYR A 177 12.23 -12.87 10.68
CA TYR A 177 11.74 -14.20 10.33
C TYR A 177 10.86 -14.15 9.07
N TYR A 178 10.10 -13.08 8.89
CA TYR A 178 9.30 -12.86 7.69
C TYR A 178 10.19 -12.70 6.45
N LEU A 179 11.23 -11.88 6.51
CA LEU A 179 12.14 -11.67 5.37
C LEU A 179 12.90 -12.95 5.02
N LEU A 180 13.39 -13.68 6.02
CA LEU A 180 14.01 -15.01 5.83
C LEU A 180 13.01 -15.99 5.20
N ALA A 181 11.76 -16.01 5.65
CA ALA A 181 10.75 -16.87 5.06
C ALA A 181 10.48 -16.53 3.59
N THR A 182 10.33 -15.25 3.25
CA THR A 182 10.14 -14.84 1.85
C THR A 182 11.35 -15.23 1.00
N GLN A 183 12.56 -15.20 1.55
CA GLN A 183 13.76 -15.68 0.87
C GLN A 183 13.70 -17.19 0.63
N TYR A 184 13.43 -18.00 1.65
CA TYR A 184 13.35 -19.45 1.50
C TYR A 184 12.23 -19.86 0.53
N HIS A 185 11.07 -19.20 0.57
CA HIS A 185 9.98 -19.45 -0.36
C HIS A 185 10.41 -19.18 -1.82
N ARG A 186 11.15 -18.08 -2.06
CA ARG A 186 11.73 -17.80 -3.40
C ARG A 186 12.73 -18.84 -3.86
N GLU A 187 13.51 -19.39 -2.92
CA GLU A 187 14.44 -20.50 -3.15
C GLU A 187 13.72 -21.85 -3.32
N LYS A 188 12.38 -21.87 -3.33
CA LYS A 188 11.52 -23.05 -3.38
C LYS A 188 11.71 -23.98 -2.18
N ASN A 189 12.20 -23.45 -1.07
CA ASN A 189 12.34 -24.15 0.19
C ASN A 189 11.18 -23.79 1.12
N ASP A 190 9.98 -24.26 0.75
CA ASP A 190 8.76 -23.94 1.49
C ASP A 190 8.77 -24.50 2.92
N GLU A 191 9.49 -25.58 3.16
CA GLU A 191 9.65 -26.18 4.50
C GLU A 191 10.30 -25.17 5.46
N ARG A 192 11.44 -24.58 5.07
CA ARG A 192 12.09 -23.54 5.87
C ARG A 192 11.29 -22.25 5.90
N ALA A 193 10.60 -21.90 4.82
CA ALA A 193 9.75 -20.72 4.80
C ALA A 193 8.62 -20.82 5.85
N VAL A 194 7.94 -21.98 5.90
CA VAL A 194 6.91 -22.28 6.89
C VAL A 194 7.49 -22.25 8.31
N GLU A 195 8.65 -22.88 8.54
CA GLU A 195 9.31 -22.85 9.86
C GLU A 195 9.57 -21.40 10.32
N MET A 196 10.10 -20.55 9.45
CA MET A 196 10.37 -19.15 9.80
C MET A 196 9.09 -18.35 10.04
N LEU A 197 8.03 -18.55 9.26
CA LEU A 197 6.74 -17.86 9.49
C LEU A 197 6.08 -18.32 10.79
N GLN A 198 6.17 -19.60 11.12
CA GLN A 198 5.70 -20.12 12.41
C GLN A 198 6.47 -19.50 13.57
N ARG A 199 7.80 -19.37 13.46
CA ARG A 199 8.62 -18.65 14.46
C ARG A 199 8.28 -17.17 14.55
N SER A 200 7.97 -16.53 13.42
CA SER A 200 7.51 -15.14 13.38
C SER A 200 6.21 -14.98 14.17
N ILE A 201 5.22 -15.83 13.92
CA ILE A 201 3.93 -15.81 14.62
C ILE A 201 4.09 -16.12 16.12
N GLN A 202 4.97 -17.05 16.48
CA GLN A 202 5.22 -17.41 17.89
C GLN A 202 5.93 -16.29 18.65
N THR A 203 6.92 -15.64 18.04
CA THR A 203 7.73 -14.59 18.69
C THR A 203 7.03 -13.23 18.64
N TYR A 204 6.35 -12.93 17.53
CA TYR A 204 5.70 -11.65 17.24
C TYR A 204 4.25 -11.89 16.81
N PRO A 205 3.35 -12.27 17.74
CA PRO A 205 1.98 -12.67 17.42
C PRO A 205 1.13 -11.56 16.79
N GLU A 206 1.52 -10.29 16.90
CA GLU A 206 0.85 -9.15 16.26
C GLU A 206 1.40 -8.81 14.86
N PHE A 207 2.44 -9.52 14.40
CA PHE A 207 3.07 -9.29 13.10
C PHE A 207 2.26 -9.92 11.95
N LYS A 208 1.24 -9.18 11.54
CA LYS A 208 0.25 -9.52 10.50
C LYS A 208 0.84 -10.11 9.21
N PRO A 209 1.95 -9.59 8.63
CA PRO A 209 2.49 -10.13 7.38
C PRO A 209 2.87 -11.61 7.45
N ALA A 210 3.23 -12.14 8.63
CA ALA A 210 3.57 -13.55 8.77
C ALA A 210 2.35 -14.47 8.58
N TYR A 211 1.19 -14.11 9.13
CA TYR A 211 -0.05 -14.87 8.96
C TYR A 211 -0.49 -14.90 7.49
N LEU A 212 -0.51 -13.74 6.84
CA LEU A 212 -0.93 -13.63 5.44
C LEU A 212 -0.02 -14.44 4.51
N THR A 213 1.30 -14.33 4.71
CA THR A 213 2.28 -15.05 3.88
C THR A 213 2.22 -16.55 4.10
N LEU A 214 2.03 -17.00 5.34
CA LEU A 214 1.89 -18.42 5.64
C LEU A 214 0.59 -18.98 5.06
N ALA A 215 -0.51 -18.23 5.14
CA ALA A 215 -1.76 -18.59 4.50
C ALA A 215 -1.59 -18.73 2.98
N TYR A 216 -0.91 -17.78 2.33
CA TYR A 216 -0.62 -17.85 0.90
C TYR A 216 0.17 -19.11 0.50
N ILE A 217 1.20 -19.48 1.27
CA ILE A 217 1.94 -20.73 1.03
C ILE A 217 1.02 -21.95 1.15
N TRP A 218 0.09 -21.97 2.11
CA TRP A 218 -0.86 -23.07 2.25
C TRP A 218 -1.88 -23.12 1.10
N ILE A 219 -2.36 -21.97 0.62
CA ILE A 219 -3.24 -21.90 -0.56
C ILE A 219 -2.54 -22.50 -1.78
N GLN A 220 -1.26 -22.15 -2.03
CA GLN A 220 -0.48 -22.73 -3.13
C GLN A 220 -0.27 -24.25 -3.00
N LYS A 221 -0.31 -24.78 -1.78
CA LYS A 221 -0.22 -26.21 -1.48
C LYS A 221 -1.60 -26.89 -1.42
N GLU A 222 -2.67 -26.21 -1.85
CA GLU A 222 -4.06 -26.67 -1.83
C GLU A 222 -4.58 -27.04 -0.42
N LYS A 223 -3.92 -26.52 0.61
CA LYS A 223 -4.24 -26.71 2.03
C LYS A 223 -5.12 -25.58 2.53
N LEU A 224 -6.35 -25.54 2.01
CA LEU A 224 -7.27 -24.41 2.18
C LEU A 224 -7.77 -24.26 3.62
N ASP A 225 -7.93 -25.35 4.36
CA ASP A 225 -8.36 -25.32 5.76
C ASP A 225 -7.31 -24.68 6.67
N GLU A 226 -6.03 -25.01 6.47
CA GLU A 226 -4.92 -24.40 7.18
C GLU A 226 -4.77 -22.91 6.85
N ALA A 227 -4.97 -22.54 5.58
CA ALA A 227 -4.96 -21.15 5.15
C ALA A 227 -6.11 -20.35 5.78
N GLU A 228 -7.34 -20.85 5.71
CA GLU A 228 -8.53 -20.21 6.29
C GLU A 228 -8.36 -19.95 7.79
N LYS A 229 -7.79 -20.91 8.53
CA LYS A 229 -7.51 -20.74 9.95
C LYS A 229 -6.57 -19.56 10.22
N LEU A 230 -5.49 -19.44 9.45
CA LEU A 230 -4.52 -18.34 9.59
C LEU A 230 -5.12 -16.99 9.20
N LEU A 231 -5.91 -16.94 8.12
CA LEU A 231 -6.59 -15.73 7.68
C LEU A 231 -7.65 -15.28 8.69
N THR A 232 -8.36 -16.21 9.31
CA THR A 232 -9.31 -15.93 10.39
C THR A 232 -8.60 -15.38 11.63
N GLN A 233 -7.44 -15.95 12.00
CA GLN A 233 -6.60 -15.39 13.07
C GLN A 233 -6.12 -13.98 12.73
N LEU A 234 -5.68 -13.75 11.49
CA LEU A 234 -5.29 -12.43 11.02
C LEU A 234 -6.44 -11.43 11.11
N LEU A 235 -7.66 -11.80 10.72
CA LEU A 235 -8.84 -10.94 10.84
C LEU A 235 -9.28 -10.69 12.29
N ALA A 236 -8.92 -11.56 13.24
CA ALA A 236 -9.13 -11.28 14.65
C ALA A 236 -8.17 -10.17 15.15
N LEU A 237 -6.95 -10.11 14.62
CA LEU A 237 -5.96 -9.06 14.92
C LEU A 237 -6.23 -7.76 14.14
N ASP A 238 -6.74 -7.88 12.92
CA ASP A 238 -7.02 -6.78 12.01
C ASP A 238 -8.30 -7.07 11.21
N PRO A 239 -9.48 -6.74 11.75
CA PRO A 239 -10.75 -6.97 11.07
C PRO A 239 -10.92 -6.24 9.75
N GLN A 240 -10.04 -5.26 9.46
CA GLN A 240 -10.06 -4.46 8.24
C GLN A 240 -8.98 -4.88 7.24
N ASN A 241 -8.32 -6.02 7.45
CA ASN A 241 -7.29 -6.50 6.54
C ASN A 241 -7.89 -6.93 5.20
N ILE A 242 -7.79 -6.04 4.21
CA ILE A 242 -8.39 -6.25 2.88
C ILE A 242 -7.79 -7.45 2.15
N HIS A 243 -6.51 -7.76 2.38
CA HIS A 243 -5.84 -8.90 1.76
C HIS A 243 -6.37 -10.20 2.34
N ALA A 244 -6.51 -10.29 3.67
CA ALA A 244 -7.06 -11.48 4.29
C ALA A 244 -8.53 -11.75 3.91
N LEU A 245 -9.33 -10.68 3.79
CA LEU A 245 -10.70 -10.78 3.29
C LEU A 245 -10.74 -11.29 1.84
N ASP A 246 -9.87 -10.80 0.97
CA ASP A 246 -9.78 -11.24 -0.42
C ASP A 246 -9.36 -12.71 -0.55
N GLU A 247 -8.32 -13.12 0.17
CA GLU A 247 -7.85 -14.52 0.19
C GLU A 247 -8.93 -15.47 0.74
N LEU A 248 -9.65 -15.09 1.80
CA LEU A 248 -10.80 -15.89 2.28
C LEU A 248 -11.89 -15.98 1.21
N GLY A 249 -12.19 -14.86 0.54
CA GLY A 249 -13.14 -14.85 -0.56
C GLY A 249 -12.74 -15.82 -1.68
N GLU A 250 -11.45 -15.88 -2.01
CA GLU A 250 -10.93 -16.80 -3.03
C GLU A 250 -11.01 -18.27 -2.56
N ILE A 251 -10.70 -18.57 -1.30
CA ILE A 251 -10.87 -19.91 -0.72
C ILE A 251 -12.33 -20.37 -0.84
N TYR A 252 -13.30 -19.53 -0.46
CA TYR A 252 -14.71 -19.89 -0.59
C TYR A 252 -15.15 -19.99 -2.05
N LEU A 253 -14.58 -19.19 -2.94
CA LEU A 253 -14.85 -19.27 -4.38
C LEU A 253 -14.35 -20.60 -4.97
N GLN A 254 -13.19 -21.09 -4.51
CA GLN A 254 -12.65 -22.40 -4.91
C GLN A 254 -13.52 -23.56 -4.38
N ARG A 255 -14.11 -23.40 -3.19
CA ARG A 255 -15.08 -24.34 -2.62
C ARG A 255 -16.49 -24.21 -3.18
N GLU A 256 -16.70 -23.34 -4.16
CA GLU A 256 -18.01 -23.02 -4.76
C GLU A 256 -19.05 -22.46 -3.78
N ASP A 257 -18.63 -22.03 -2.59
CA ASP A 257 -19.47 -21.24 -1.68
C ASP A 257 -19.48 -19.78 -2.14
N TYR A 258 -20.26 -19.52 -3.19
CA TYR A 258 -20.38 -18.20 -3.78
C TYR A 258 -20.96 -17.17 -2.82
N ALA A 259 -21.77 -17.59 -1.84
CA ALA A 259 -22.36 -16.67 -0.87
C ALA A 259 -21.27 -16.12 0.07
N ALA A 260 -20.47 -17.01 0.66
CA ALA A 260 -19.35 -16.62 1.52
C ALA A 260 -18.28 -15.86 0.73
N ALA A 261 -17.93 -16.32 -0.47
CA ALA A 261 -16.95 -15.66 -1.33
C ALA A 261 -17.34 -14.19 -1.61
N CYS A 262 -18.55 -13.98 -2.13
CA CYS A 262 -19.04 -12.65 -2.46
C CYS A 262 -19.20 -11.76 -1.21
N TYR A 263 -19.52 -12.33 -0.04
CA TYR A 263 -19.53 -11.58 1.24
C TYR A 263 -18.15 -11.02 1.59
N HIS A 264 -17.12 -11.86 1.54
CA HIS A 264 -15.76 -11.46 1.87
C HIS A 264 -15.19 -10.43 0.89
N PHE A 265 -15.41 -10.60 -0.42
CA PHE A 265 -15.01 -9.60 -1.42
C PHE A 265 -15.74 -8.27 -1.23
N ARG A 266 -17.05 -8.28 -0.91
CA ARG A 266 -17.80 -7.04 -0.64
C ARG A 266 -17.28 -6.33 0.61
N LYS A 267 -16.98 -7.05 1.68
CA LYS A 267 -16.34 -6.47 2.87
C LYS A 267 -15.00 -5.80 2.55
N ALA A 268 -14.16 -6.45 1.75
CA ALA A 268 -12.90 -5.84 1.31
C ALA A 268 -13.14 -4.53 0.53
N LEU A 269 -14.18 -4.48 -0.30
CA LEU A 269 -14.54 -3.29 -1.08
C LEU A 269 -15.26 -2.21 -0.26
N ASP A 270 -15.95 -2.56 0.83
CA ASP A 270 -16.51 -1.58 1.77
C ASP A 270 -15.39 -0.82 2.51
N ILE A 271 -14.28 -1.50 2.80
CA ILE A 271 -13.09 -0.91 3.42
C ILE A 271 -12.27 -0.14 2.36
N HIS A 272 -11.97 -0.78 1.23
CA HIS A 272 -11.20 -0.20 0.14
C HIS A 272 -11.97 -0.31 -1.20
N PRO A 273 -12.81 0.68 -1.54
CA PRO A 273 -13.63 0.64 -2.77
C PRO A 273 -12.85 0.49 -4.07
N TYR A 274 -11.60 0.96 -4.09
CA TYR A 274 -10.68 0.89 -5.22
C TYR A 274 -9.74 -0.33 -5.23
N TYR A 275 -9.98 -1.34 -4.39
CA TYR A 275 -9.14 -2.54 -4.37
C TYR A 275 -9.47 -3.44 -5.56
N VAL A 276 -8.67 -3.29 -6.63
CA VAL A 276 -8.98 -3.88 -7.95
C VAL A 276 -9.01 -5.42 -7.92
N GLN A 277 -8.20 -6.04 -7.06
CA GLN A 277 -8.13 -7.50 -6.91
C GLN A 277 -9.46 -8.07 -6.41
N ALA A 278 -9.93 -7.65 -5.23
CA ALA A 278 -11.23 -8.08 -4.70
C ALA A 278 -12.41 -7.71 -5.62
N ARG A 279 -12.32 -6.58 -6.35
CA ARG A 279 -13.34 -6.23 -7.33
C ARG A 279 -13.38 -7.23 -8.49
N TYR A 280 -12.22 -7.61 -9.02
CA TYR A 280 -12.15 -8.63 -10.06
C TYR A 280 -12.68 -9.98 -9.56
N HIS A 281 -12.26 -10.40 -8.36
CA HIS A 281 -12.73 -11.64 -7.77
C HIS A 281 -14.24 -11.64 -7.46
N LEU A 282 -14.81 -10.50 -7.03
CA LEU A 282 -16.25 -10.33 -6.90
C LEU A 282 -16.96 -10.53 -8.25
N GLY A 283 -16.42 -9.95 -9.33
CA GLY A 283 -16.96 -10.16 -10.67
C GLY A 283 -16.97 -11.63 -11.07
N MET A 284 -15.88 -12.36 -10.79
CA MET A 284 -15.80 -13.80 -11.02
C MET A 284 -16.80 -14.59 -10.16
N CYS A 285 -16.93 -14.27 -8.88
CA CYS A 285 -17.91 -14.87 -7.96
C CYS A 285 -19.34 -14.67 -8.47
N LEU A 286 -19.72 -13.44 -8.81
CA LEU A 286 -21.05 -13.10 -9.33
C LEU A 286 -21.36 -13.82 -10.63
N LYS A 287 -20.39 -13.90 -11.55
CA LYS A 287 -20.54 -14.63 -12.82
C LYS A 287 -20.81 -16.11 -12.57
N ARG A 288 -20.04 -16.77 -11.69
CA ARG A 288 -20.25 -18.20 -11.36
C ARG A 288 -21.55 -18.45 -10.60
N LYS A 289 -21.99 -17.49 -9.78
CA LYS A 289 -23.28 -17.52 -9.08
C LYS A 289 -24.49 -17.32 -10.02
N GLY A 290 -24.27 -16.81 -11.23
CA GLY A 290 -25.33 -16.50 -12.21
C GLY A 290 -25.81 -15.05 -12.20
N ASP A 291 -25.24 -14.18 -11.36
CA ASP A 291 -25.54 -12.75 -11.27
C ASP A 291 -24.81 -11.95 -12.36
N VAL A 292 -25.04 -12.30 -13.62
CA VAL A 292 -24.25 -11.85 -14.79
C VAL A 292 -24.23 -10.33 -14.96
N GLU A 293 -25.36 -9.65 -14.76
CA GLU A 293 -25.43 -8.19 -14.92
C GLU A 293 -24.60 -7.45 -13.87
N GLU A 294 -24.57 -7.95 -12.63
CA GLU A 294 -23.76 -7.34 -11.57
C GLU A 294 -22.27 -7.65 -11.76
N ALA A 295 -21.94 -8.85 -12.24
CA ALA A 295 -20.58 -9.19 -12.68
C ALA A 295 -20.10 -8.23 -13.79
N ARG A 296 -20.95 -7.95 -14.78
CA ARG A 296 -20.66 -7.01 -15.89
C ARG A 296 -20.33 -5.62 -15.36
N LYS A 297 -21.16 -5.05 -14.49
CA LYS A 297 -20.89 -3.75 -13.86
C LYS A 297 -19.57 -3.75 -13.09
N THR A 298 -19.29 -4.84 -12.38
CA THR A 298 -18.08 -5.00 -11.58
C THR A 298 -16.82 -4.98 -12.45
N PHE A 299 -16.81 -5.71 -13.57
CA PHE A 299 -15.71 -5.68 -14.54
C PHE A 299 -15.60 -4.34 -15.27
N GLN A 300 -16.73 -3.73 -15.65
CA GLN A 300 -16.75 -2.44 -16.33
C GLN A 300 -16.12 -1.35 -15.45
N PHE A 301 -16.41 -1.34 -14.15
CA PHE A 301 -15.78 -0.41 -13.21
C PHE A 301 -14.24 -0.47 -13.26
N ILE A 302 -13.66 -1.66 -13.38
CA ILE A 302 -12.20 -1.84 -13.49
C ILE A 302 -11.68 -1.20 -14.78
N LEU A 303 -12.38 -1.36 -15.89
CA LEU A 303 -11.99 -0.77 -17.17
C LEU A 303 -12.05 0.76 -17.15
N ASP A 304 -13.09 1.31 -16.52
CA ASP A 304 -13.32 2.76 -16.50
C ASP A 304 -12.33 3.48 -15.58
N HIS A 305 -12.07 2.92 -14.39
CA HIS A 305 -11.28 3.59 -13.36
C HIS A 305 -9.80 3.15 -13.34
N PHE A 306 -9.51 1.94 -13.82
CA PHE A 306 -8.18 1.33 -13.75
C PHE A 306 -7.72 0.76 -15.10
N PRO A 307 -7.80 1.51 -16.21
CA PRO A 307 -7.50 0.98 -17.55
C PRO A 307 -6.05 0.49 -17.71
N LYS A 308 -5.12 0.97 -16.87
CA LYS A 308 -3.71 0.58 -16.86
C LYS A 308 -3.38 -0.55 -15.86
N HIS A 309 -4.33 -0.99 -15.05
CA HIS A 309 -4.11 -2.07 -14.09
C HIS A 309 -4.04 -3.42 -14.81
N PRO A 310 -3.16 -4.36 -14.41
CA PRO A 310 -3.03 -5.67 -15.08
C PRO A 310 -4.35 -6.45 -15.21
N LEU A 311 -5.22 -6.36 -14.19
CA LEU A 311 -6.53 -7.00 -14.20
C LEU A 311 -7.55 -6.38 -15.17
N ALA A 312 -7.33 -5.16 -15.67
CA ALA A 312 -8.24 -4.56 -16.66
C ALA A 312 -8.31 -5.40 -17.94
N LYS A 313 -7.17 -5.96 -18.39
CA LYS A 313 -7.16 -6.86 -19.54
C LYS A 313 -7.97 -8.13 -19.29
N ARG A 314 -7.89 -8.70 -18.08
CA ARG A 314 -8.66 -9.90 -17.69
C ARG A 314 -10.15 -9.57 -17.60
N ALA A 315 -10.53 -8.49 -16.94
CA ALA A 315 -11.90 -8.00 -16.86
C ALA A 315 -12.53 -7.79 -18.26
N LYS A 316 -11.76 -7.26 -19.22
CA LYS A 316 -12.21 -7.11 -20.61
C LYS A 316 -12.49 -8.45 -21.29
N THR A 317 -11.72 -9.49 -20.99
CA THR A 317 -11.97 -10.84 -21.50
C THR A 317 -13.25 -11.41 -20.89
N GLU A 318 -13.43 -11.26 -19.58
CA GLU A 318 -14.63 -11.76 -18.88
C GLU A 318 -15.93 -11.10 -19.32
N LEU A 319 -15.88 -9.86 -19.84
CA LEU A 319 -17.04 -9.17 -20.42
C LEU A 319 -17.45 -9.69 -21.80
N LYS A 320 -16.55 -10.38 -22.50
CA LYS A 320 -16.80 -10.93 -23.84
C LYS A 320 -17.34 -12.36 -23.82
N ASN A 321 -17.09 -13.07 -22.72
CA ASN A 321 -17.43 -14.48 -22.51
C ASN A 321 -18.62 -14.60 -21.56
#